data_AF-A0A914KTQ8-F1
#
_entry.id   AF-A0A914KTQ8-F1
#
_cell.length_a   1.000
_cell.length_b   1.000
_cell.length_c   1.000
_cell.angle_alpha   90.00
_cell.angle_beta   90.00
_cell.angle_gamma   90.00
#
_symmetry.space_group_name_H-M   'P 1'
#
loop_
_entity.id
_entity.type
_entity.pdbx_description
1 polymer ?
#
loop_
_entity_poly.entity_id
_entity_poly.type
_entity_poly.pdbx_seq_one_letter_code
_entity_poly.pdbx_strand_id
1 'polypeptide(L)'
;MLKELLPCCTTTTASTSASNCGACSTTANKKDEINQNDFSVDVFRLSLRNWSRPKPLLLIPLTIFNGIEQAFVVGLYTKAFAGCALGINEIGFVMVWFGLIAACSSLVFGPLIKLFGRMPLLMFGAVINLLMLFVLMIWAVNPGDRVLFNAVAGVWGMADGVWNTQLNGFWLAILGPGRDQLEIAFANYRFWVSFGLALGFLLIRLTTIDNFLLIAFFFLFVGILGYFLVELFDIIMVRLRTVK
;
A
#
# COMPACT_ATOMS: atom_id res chain seq x y z
N MET A 1 -37.89 -19.90 -2.52
CA MET A 1 -37.45 -21.18 -3.12
C MET A 1 -36.23 -20.91 -3.97
N LEU A 2 -35.20 -21.75 -3.77
CA LEU A 2 -34.10 -22.18 -4.66
C LEU A 2 -33.45 -21.16 -5.64
N LYS A 3 -32.14 -20.89 -5.52
CA LYS A 3 -30.95 -21.71 -5.88
C LYS A 3 -30.65 -21.74 -7.40
N GLU A 4 -29.45 -21.23 -7.70
CA GLU A 4 -28.43 -21.71 -8.65
C GLU A 4 -28.73 -21.81 -10.16
N LEU A 5 -27.97 -21.09 -10.98
CA LEU A 5 -26.72 -21.62 -11.57
C LEU A 5 -25.93 -20.49 -12.30
N LEU A 6 -24.69 -20.27 -11.85
CA LEU A 6 -23.57 -19.65 -12.59
C LEU A 6 -23.16 -20.56 -13.79
N PRO A 7 -22.32 -20.17 -14.80
CA PRO A 7 -21.04 -19.50 -14.55
C PRO A 7 -20.42 -18.59 -15.66
N CYS A 8 -19.29 -17.98 -15.28
CA CYS A 8 -18.14 -17.57 -16.10
C CYS A 8 -18.19 -16.31 -16.99
N CYS A 9 -17.36 -15.35 -16.61
CA CYS A 9 -16.50 -14.49 -17.42
C CYS A 9 -16.83 -14.31 -18.91
N THR A 10 -17.26 -13.10 -19.27
CA THR A 10 -16.84 -12.44 -20.51
C THR A 10 -16.13 -11.14 -20.17
N THR A 11 -14.84 -11.13 -20.49
CA THR A 11 -13.92 -9.99 -20.48
C THR A 11 -13.74 -9.52 -21.92
N THR A 12 -13.89 -8.22 -22.19
CA THR A 12 -13.24 -7.51 -23.32
C THR A 12 -13.56 -6.02 -23.16
N THR A 13 -12.69 -5.00 -23.27
CA THR A 13 -11.25 -4.77 -23.61
C THR A 13 -11.07 -3.22 -23.55
N ALA A 14 -9.93 -2.55 -23.46
CA ALA A 14 -8.50 -2.87 -23.35
C ALA A 14 -7.71 -1.56 -23.11
N SER A 15 -6.62 -1.64 -22.35
CA SER A 15 -5.28 -1.27 -22.85
C SER A 15 -4.21 -1.79 -21.87
N THR A 16 -3.73 -3.00 -22.17
CA THR A 16 -2.55 -3.63 -21.55
C THR A 16 -1.61 -4.01 -22.68
N SER A 17 -0.37 -3.52 -22.60
CA SER A 17 0.72 -3.96 -23.46
C SER A 17 1.17 -5.35 -23.03
N ALA A 18 1.28 -6.24 -24.00
CA ALA A 18 1.67 -7.63 -23.85
C ALA A 18 3.18 -7.81 -23.66
N SER A 19 3.57 -8.71 -22.75
CA SER A 19 4.73 -9.59 -22.95
C SER A 19 4.69 -10.78 -21.98
N ASN A 20 4.42 -11.96 -22.56
CA ASN A 20 4.81 -13.32 -22.15
C ASN A 20 4.21 -13.97 -20.89
N CYS A 21 3.00 -14.53 -21.06
CA CYS A 21 2.58 -15.75 -20.35
C CYS A 21 2.87 -16.97 -21.25
N GLY A 22 3.97 -17.67 -20.97
CA GLY A 22 4.29 -18.96 -21.55
C GLY A 22 4.23 -20.05 -20.48
N ALA A 23 3.21 -20.92 -20.61
CA ALA A 23 3.15 -22.31 -20.15
C ALA A 23 3.35 -22.62 -18.64
N CYS A 24 2.25 -22.95 -17.96
CA CYS A 24 2.10 -24.27 -17.33
C CYS A 24 0.61 -24.59 -17.10
N SER A 25 -0.04 -25.19 -18.10
CA SER A 25 -1.12 -26.13 -17.85
C SER A 25 -0.52 -27.52 -17.85
N THR A 26 -0.74 -28.30 -16.79
CA THR A 26 -1.21 -29.71 -16.81
C THR A 26 -0.86 -30.37 -15.48
N THR A 27 -1.80 -30.40 -14.55
CA THR A 27 -2.17 -31.62 -13.78
C THR A 27 -3.41 -31.33 -12.94
N ALA A 28 -4.57 -31.39 -13.59
CA ALA A 28 -5.79 -31.76 -12.89
C ALA A 28 -5.76 -33.28 -12.74
N ASN A 29 -5.32 -33.78 -11.59
CA ASN A 29 -5.75 -35.07 -11.06
C ASN A 29 -5.37 -35.25 -9.58
N LYS A 30 -6.40 -35.19 -8.73
CA LYS A 30 -6.61 -36.12 -7.60
C LYS A 30 -5.65 -36.05 -6.41
N LYS A 31 -5.96 -35.13 -5.47
CA LYS A 31 -6.03 -35.32 -3.99
C LYS A 31 -5.80 -34.00 -3.25
N ASP A 32 -6.71 -33.04 -3.32
CA ASP A 32 -6.66 -31.89 -2.40
C ASP A 32 -8.07 -31.48 -1.96
N GLU A 33 -8.81 -32.40 -1.35
CA GLU A 33 -9.63 -32.02 -0.19
C GLU A 33 -8.66 -31.81 1.01
N ILE A 34 -7.72 -30.88 0.86
CA ILE A 34 -7.02 -30.33 2.00
C ILE A 34 -7.99 -29.32 2.60
N ASN A 35 -8.46 -29.61 3.80
CA ASN A 35 -9.30 -28.75 4.63
C ASN A 35 -8.88 -27.27 4.48
N GLN A 36 -9.67 -26.51 3.72
CA GLN A 36 -9.53 -25.07 3.57
C GLN A 36 -9.59 -24.34 4.93
N ASN A 37 -10.22 -24.99 5.91
CA ASN A 37 -10.29 -24.58 7.32
C ASN A 37 -8.96 -24.77 8.07
N ASP A 38 -8.23 -25.86 7.84
CA ASP A 38 -6.94 -26.09 8.50
C ASP A 38 -5.88 -25.12 7.96
N PHE A 39 -5.86 -24.92 6.63
CA PHE A 39 -4.97 -23.96 5.99
C PHE A 39 -5.22 -22.52 6.48
N SER A 40 -6.49 -22.10 6.62
CA SER A 40 -6.82 -20.75 7.11
C SER A 40 -6.45 -20.55 8.58
N VAL A 41 -6.70 -21.54 9.43
CA VAL A 41 -6.40 -21.46 10.88
C VAL A 41 -4.89 -21.49 11.12
N ASP A 42 -4.15 -22.28 10.35
CA ASP A 42 -2.69 -22.34 10.44
C ASP A 42 -2.03 -21.06 9.92
N VAL A 43 -2.49 -20.51 8.79
CA VAL A 43 -2.02 -19.20 8.30
C VAL A 43 -2.33 -18.09 9.31
N PHE A 44 -3.51 -18.10 9.93
CA PHE A 44 -3.89 -17.13 10.95
C PHE A 44 -3.05 -17.27 12.24
N ARG A 45 -2.84 -18.50 12.72
CA ARG A 45 -1.96 -18.77 13.88
C ARG A 45 -0.52 -18.40 13.61
N LEU A 46 -0.01 -18.69 12.42
CA LEU A 46 1.35 -18.32 12.00
C LEU A 46 1.48 -16.80 11.87
N SER A 47 0.45 -16.12 11.37
CA SER A 47 0.37 -14.66 11.32
C SER A 47 0.40 -14.03 12.71
N LEU A 48 -0.43 -14.53 13.64
CA LEU A 48 -0.44 -14.12 15.05
C LEU A 48 0.90 -14.35 15.74
N ARG A 49 1.54 -15.50 15.50
CA ARG A 49 2.87 -15.79 16.07
C ARG A 49 3.96 -14.91 15.45
N ASN A 50 3.80 -14.51 14.19
CA ASN A 50 4.70 -13.55 13.56
C ASN A 50 4.50 -12.13 14.11
N TRP A 51 3.29 -11.75 14.53
CA TRP A 51 3.01 -10.48 15.21
C TRP A 51 3.72 -10.35 16.57
N SER A 52 4.06 -11.47 17.22
CA SER A 52 4.87 -11.45 18.45
C SER A 52 6.34 -11.08 18.22
N ARG A 53 6.82 -10.96 16.98
CA ARG A 53 8.18 -10.50 16.70
C ARG A 53 8.21 -8.97 16.63
N PRO A 54 9.24 -8.33 17.20
CA PRO A 54 9.32 -6.86 17.25
C PRO A 54 9.47 -6.21 15.87
N LYS A 55 10.13 -6.88 14.92
CA LYS A 55 10.38 -6.34 13.56
C LYS A 55 9.10 -6.08 12.74
N PRO A 56 8.16 -7.05 12.58
CA PRO A 56 6.91 -6.80 11.86
C PRO A 56 5.97 -5.85 12.61
N LEU A 57 6.02 -5.80 13.95
CA LEU A 57 5.18 -4.89 14.75
C LEU A 57 5.46 -3.40 14.45
N LEU A 58 6.72 -3.03 14.25
CA LEU A 58 7.10 -1.65 13.90
C LEU A 58 6.71 -1.25 12.48
N LEU A 59 6.38 -2.21 11.60
CA LEU A 59 5.92 -1.93 10.24
C LEU A 59 4.41 -1.73 10.12
N ILE A 60 3.64 -2.21 11.09
CA ILE A 60 2.18 -2.11 11.09
C ILE A 60 1.70 -0.65 11.00
N PRO A 61 2.26 0.32 11.75
CA PRO A 61 1.83 1.73 11.63
C PRO A 61 2.01 2.27 10.21
N LEU A 62 3.09 1.86 9.53
CA LEU A 62 3.41 2.30 8.17
C LEU A 62 2.47 1.66 7.12
N THR A 63 2.09 0.40 7.30
CA THR A 63 1.10 -0.25 6.42
C THR A 63 -0.32 0.26 6.63
N ILE A 64 -0.67 0.59 7.87
CA ILE A 64 -1.94 1.26 8.20
C ILE A 64 -1.97 2.64 7.55
N PHE A 65 -0.88 3.41 7.64
CA PHE A 65 -0.76 4.70 6.97
C PHE A 65 -1.01 4.60 5.46
N ASN A 66 -0.40 3.61 4.78
CA ASN A 66 -0.64 3.37 3.34
C ASN A 66 -2.13 3.14 3.03
N GLY A 67 -2.84 2.39 3.88
CA GLY A 67 -4.29 2.21 3.75
C GLY A 67 -5.09 3.51 3.95
N ILE A 68 -4.72 4.31 4.96
CA ILE A 68 -5.34 5.61 5.24
C ILE A 68 -5.14 6.59 4.08
N GLU A 69 -3.94 6.61 3.48
CA GLU A 69 -3.61 7.38 2.28
C GLU A 69 -4.52 7.01 1.11
N GLN A 70 -4.73 5.72 0.85
CA GLN A 70 -5.65 5.27 -0.21
C GLN A 70 -7.09 5.74 0.06
N ALA A 71 -7.53 5.68 1.31
CA ALA A 71 -8.85 6.21 1.70
C ALA A 71 -8.93 7.74 1.55
N PHE A 72 -7.85 8.46 1.86
CA PHE A 72 -7.76 9.91 1.67
C PHE A 72 -7.93 10.29 0.20
N VAL A 73 -7.17 9.66 -0.70
CA VAL A 73 -7.21 9.98 -2.13
C VAL A 73 -8.58 9.63 -2.72
N VAL A 74 -9.11 8.44 -2.43
CA VAL A 74 -10.39 7.98 -2.99
C VAL A 74 -11.60 8.65 -2.33
N GLY A 75 -11.55 8.92 -1.04
CA GLY A 75 -12.70 9.34 -0.25
C GLY A 75 -12.77 10.85 0.01
N LEU A 76 -11.64 11.48 0.33
CA LEU A 76 -11.59 12.89 0.74
C LEU A 76 -11.15 13.79 -0.40
N TYR A 77 -10.05 13.44 -1.08
CA TYR A 77 -9.50 14.24 -2.17
C TYR A 77 -10.46 14.35 -3.36
N THR A 78 -11.10 13.26 -3.77
CA THR A 78 -12.12 13.32 -4.84
C THR A 78 -13.35 14.13 -4.48
N LYS A 79 -13.84 14.03 -3.24
CA LYS A 79 -15.12 14.63 -2.83
C LYS A 79 -14.96 16.08 -2.39
N ALA A 80 -14.05 16.33 -1.45
CA ALA A 80 -13.89 17.63 -0.81
C ALA A 80 -13.03 18.59 -1.64
N PHE A 81 -12.05 18.08 -2.38
CA PHE A 81 -11.13 18.91 -3.16
C PHE A 81 -11.56 18.96 -4.64
N ALA A 82 -11.47 17.83 -5.35
CA ALA A 82 -11.75 17.79 -6.78
C ALA A 82 -13.24 18.05 -7.09
N GLY A 83 -14.16 17.41 -6.36
CA GLY A 83 -15.60 17.55 -6.58
C GLY A 83 -16.10 18.97 -6.35
N CYS A 84 -15.66 19.63 -5.27
CA CYS A 84 -16.08 20.99 -4.94
C CYS A 84 -15.42 22.07 -5.81
N ALA A 85 -14.14 21.91 -6.21
CA ALA A 85 -13.40 22.95 -6.92
C ALA A 85 -13.44 22.84 -8.46
N LEU A 86 -13.52 21.62 -8.99
CA LEU A 86 -13.46 21.33 -10.44
C LEU A 86 -14.77 20.81 -11.02
N GLY A 87 -15.64 20.27 -10.17
CA GLY A 87 -16.88 19.60 -10.56
C GLY A 87 -16.71 18.10 -10.82
N ILE A 88 -17.83 17.39 -10.83
CA ILE A 88 -17.89 15.91 -10.83
C ILE A 88 -17.25 15.30 -12.09
N ASN A 89 -17.32 16.00 -13.23
CA ASN A 89 -16.82 15.51 -14.51
C ASN A 89 -15.28 15.35 -14.55
N GLU A 90 -14.55 16.13 -13.75
CA GLU A 90 -13.08 16.15 -13.76
C GLU A 90 -12.45 15.18 -12.76
N ILE A 91 -13.24 14.62 -11.84
CA ILE A 91 -12.75 13.68 -10.81
C ILE A 91 -12.08 12.46 -11.46
N GLY A 92 -12.68 11.95 -12.54
CA GLY A 92 -12.12 10.82 -13.30
C GLY A 92 -10.75 11.14 -13.91
N PHE A 93 -10.57 12.35 -14.45
CA PHE A 93 -9.30 12.77 -15.05
C PHE A 93 -8.17 12.84 -14.02
N VAL A 94 -8.46 13.40 -12.85
CA VAL A 94 -7.51 13.47 -11.73
C VAL A 94 -7.08 12.06 -11.27
N MET A 95 -8.03 11.12 -11.22
CA MET A 95 -7.74 9.73 -10.84
C MET A 95 -6.96 8.96 -11.90
N VAL A 96 -7.16 9.26 -13.18
CA VAL A 96 -6.32 8.70 -14.26
C VAL A 96 -4.87 9.16 -14.11
N TRP A 97 -4.63 10.42 -13.79
CA TRP A 97 -3.27 10.93 -13.53
C TRP A 97 -2.61 10.27 -12.31
N PHE A 98 -3.36 10.12 -11.21
CA PHE A 98 -2.91 9.39 -10.03
C PHE A 98 -2.46 7.96 -10.42
N GLY A 99 -3.32 7.22 -11.11
CA GLY A 99 -3.03 5.83 -11.52
C GLY A 99 -1.88 5.71 -12.52
N LEU A 100 -1.81 6.62 -13.50
CA LEU A 100 -0.73 6.64 -14.50
C LEU A 100 0.63 6.85 -13.83
N ILE A 101 0.74 7.84 -12.95
CA ILE A 101 1.99 8.15 -12.26
C ILE A 101 2.34 7.05 -11.26
N ALA A 102 1.37 6.47 -10.57
CA ALA A 102 1.59 5.30 -9.71
C ALA A 102 2.14 4.10 -10.49
N ALA A 103 1.62 3.82 -11.70
CA ALA A 103 2.11 2.75 -12.55
C ALA A 103 3.52 3.03 -13.08
N CYS A 104 3.77 4.23 -13.61
CA CYS A 104 5.10 4.65 -14.07
C CYS A 104 6.13 4.56 -12.95
N SER A 105 5.78 5.04 -11.76
CA SER A 105 6.68 5.03 -10.62
C SER A 105 6.99 3.60 -10.16
N SER A 106 6.00 2.70 -10.14
CA SER A 106 6.22 1.28 -9.83
C SER A 106 7.20 0.59 -10.79
N LEU A 107 7.15 0.93 -12.10
CA LEU A 107 8.09 0.43 -13.10
C LEU A 107 9.51 0.96 -12.89
N VAL A 108 9.64 2.23 -12.50
CA VAL A 108 10.94 2.88 -12.25
C VAL A 108 11.57 2.37 -10.96
N PHE A 109 10.79 2.19 -9.89
CA PHE A 109 11.32 1.80 -8.58
C PHE A 109 11.84 0.37 -8.55
N GLY A 110 11.31 -0.55 -9.38
CA GLY A 110 11.80 -1.93 -9.45
C GLY A 110 13.32 -2.03 -9.73
N PRO A 111 13.82 -1.48 -10.84
CA PRO A 111 15.26 -1.38 -11.11
C PRO A 111 16.02 -0.52 -10.08
N LEU A 112 15.40 0.55 -9.58
CA LEU A 112 16.04 1.53 -8.70
C LEU A 112 16.43 0.93 -7.34
N ILE A 113 15.65 -0.05 -6.85
CA ILE A 113 15.98 -0.83 -5.64
C ILE A 113 17.33 -1.54 -5.77
N LYS A 114 17.70 -2.02 -6.96
CA LYS A 114 18.98 -2.71 -7.18
C LYS A 114 20.18 -1.76 -7.07
N LEU A 115 19.96 -0.47 -7.30
CA LEU A 115 21.03 0.54 -7.31
C LEU A 115 21.21 1.21 -5.94
N PHE A 116 20.13 1.63 -5.29
CA PHE A 116 20.18 2.39 -4.04
C PHE A 116 19.84 1.57 -2.80
N GLY A 117 19.37 0.34 -2.97
CA GLY A 117 18.83 -0.47 -1.88
C GLY A 117 17.42 -0.03 -1.47
N ARG A 118 16.87 -0.73 -0.47
CA ARG A 118 15.47 -0.56 -0.03
C ARG A 118 15.25 0.68 0.84
N MET A 119 16.22 1.01 1.68
CA MET A 119 16.14 2.06 2.70
C MET A 119 15.97 3.47 2.11
N PRO A 120 16.79 3.92 1.14
CA PRO A 120 16.66 5.28 0.60
C PRO A 120 15.34 5.52 -0.13
N LEU A 121 14.82 4.50 -0.82
CA LEU A 121 13.55 4.62 -1.55
C LEU A 121 12.36 4.81 -0.60
N LEU A 122 12.37 4.10 0.54
CA LEU A 122 11.30 4.23 1.51
C LEU A 122 11.31 5.61 2.18
N MET A 123 12.50 6.13 2.49
CA MET A 123 12.66 7.50 2.98
C MET A 123 12.23 8.54 1.94
N PHE A 124 12.50 8.31 0.66
CA PHE A 124 12.04 9.19 -0.42
C PHE A 124 10.51 9.29 -0.47
N GLY A 125 9.80 8.14 -0.44
CA GLY A 125 8.33 8.13 -0.36
C GLY A 125 7.79 8.81 0.90
N ALA A 126 8.44 8.58 2.04
CA ALA A 126 8.10 9.22 3.30
C ALA A 126 8.21 10.75 3.24
N VAL A 127 9.30 11.27 2.68
CA VAL A 127 9.52 12.71 2.52
C VAL A 127 8.49 13.32 1.57
N ILE A 128 8.18 12.65 0.45
CA ILE A 128 7.15 13.12 -0.48
C ILE A 128 5.80 13.23 0.24
N ASN A 129 5.34 12.18 0.93
CA ASN A 129 4.06 12.24 1.63
C ASN A 129 4.05 13.24 2.78
N LEU A 130 5.16 13.40 3.49
CA LEU A 130 5.30 14.43 4.51
C LEU A 130 5.11 15.83 3.90
N LEU A 131 5.82 16.14 2.80
CA LEU A 131 5.69 17.41 2.10
C LEU A 131 4.28 17.61 1.54
N MET A 132 3.66 16.56 0.99
CA MET A 132 2.29 16.64 0.47
C MET A 132 1.27 16.90 1.58
N LEU A 133 1.41 16.29 2.75
CA LEU A 133 0.57 16.57 3.91
C LEU A 133 0.72 18.03 4.37
N PHE A 134 1.95 18.56 4.40
CA PHE A 134 2.18 19.98 4.71
C PHE A 134 1.58 20.91 3.67
N VAL A 135 1.75 20.60 2.38
CA VAL A 135 1.12 21.37 1.29
C VAL A 135 -0.39 21.37 1.46
N LEU A 136 -1.02 20.22 1.71
CA LEU A 136 -2.47 20.13 1.92
C LEU A 136 -2.97 20.89 3.16
N MET A 137 -2.16 21.02 4.22
CA MET A 137 -2.51 21.81 5.40
C MET A 137 -2.43 23.32 5.15
N ILE A 138 -1.48 23.79 4.33
CA ILE A 138 -1.26 25.22 4.08
C ILE A 138 -2.08 25.71 2.88
N TRP A 139 -2.37 24.81 1.95
CA TRP A 139 -2.92 25.17 0.66
C TRP A 139 -4.38 25.61 0.76
N ALA A 140 -4.61 26.90 0.51
CA ALA A 140 -5.94 27.43 0.25
C ALA A 140 -6.41 26.94 -1.13
N VAL A 141 -7.51 26.19 -1.15
CA VAL A 141 -8.08 25.63 -2.38
C VAL A 141 -8.50 26.76 -3.31
N ASN A 142 -7.72 26.99 -4.38
CA ASN A 142 -8.09 27.93 -5.43
C ASN A 142 -9.00 27.23 -6.45
N PRO A 143 -10.24 27.69 -6.67
CA PRO A 143 -11.14 27.09 -7.63
C PRO A 143 -10.67 27.36 -9.07
N GLY A 144 -10.63 26.32 -9.90
CA GLY A 144 -10.37 26.43 -11.34
C GLY A 144 -8.99 25.95 -11.85
N ASP A 145 -8.01 25.75 -10.98
CA ASP A 145 -6.65 25.36 -11.40
C ASP A 145 -6.46 23.84 -11.59
N ARG A 146 -7.02 23.31 -12.68
CA ARG A 146 -6.95 21.88 -13.08
C ARG A 146 -5.54 21.28 -12.99
N VAL A 147 -4.53 22.05 -13.41
CA VAL A 147 -3.13 21.60 -13.45
C VAL A 147 -2.61 21.32 -12.05
N LEU A 148 -2.94 22.15 -11.07
CA LEU A 148 -2.45 22.00 -9.71
C LEU A 148 -3.05 20.76 -9.04
N PHE A 149 -4.34 20.50 -9.21
CA PHE A 149 -4.98 19.28 -8.70
C PHE A 149 -4.42 18.02 -9.35
N ASN A 150 -4.12 18.04 -10.66
CA ASN A 150 -3.50 16.90 -11.33
C ASN A 150 -2.06 16.69 -10.85
N ALA A 151 -1.30 17.76 -10.62
CA ALA A 151 0.05 17.68 -10.08
C ALA A 151 0.04 17.08 -8.66
N VAL A 152 -0.84 17.56 -7.79
CA VAL A 152 -1.01 17.03 -6.42
C VAL A 152 -1.38 15.55 -6.46
N ALA A 153 -2.36 15.16 -7.29
CA ALA A 153 -2.75 13.77 -7.47
C ALA A 153 -1.61 12.91 -8.02
N GLY A 154 -0.82 13.44 -8.94
CA GLY A 154 0.33 12.76 -9.50
C GLY A 154 1.43 12.49 -8.46
N VAL A 155 1.75 13.49 -7.64
CA VAL A 155 2.76 13.33 -6.57
C VAL A 155 2.29 12.33 -5.51
N TRP A 156 0.99 12.37 -5.14
CA TRP A 156 0.39 11.33 -4.29
C TRP A 156 0.47 9.94 -4.94
N GLY A 157 0.17 9.82 -6.23
CA GLY A 157 0.28 8.56 -6.97
C GLY A 157 1.70 8.01 -7.01
N MET A 158 2.70 8.89 -7.14
CA MET A 158 4.11 8.49 -7.06
C MET A 158 4.44 7.89 -5.69
N ALA A 159 3.96 8.50 -4.61
CA ALA A 159 4.20 7.99 -3.26
C ALA A 159 3.49 6.64 -3.01
N ASP A 160 2.22 6.49 -3.42
CA ASP A 160 1.49 5.21 -3.35
C ASP A 160 2.22 4.10 -4.14
N GLY A 161 2.81 4.43 -5.29
CA GLY A 161 3.67 3.51 -6.04
C GLY A 161 4.92 3.06 -5.26
N VAL A 162 5.58 3.97 -4.55
CA VAL A 162 6.69 3.63 -3.63
C VAL A 162 6.20 2.71 -2.51
N TRP A 163 5.10 3.04 -1.85
CA TRP A 163 4.63 2.27 -0.70
C TRP A 163 4.22 0.86 -1.10
N ASN A 164 3.48 0.71 -2.19
CA ASN A 164 3.05 -0.60 -2.66
C ASN A 164 4.24 -1.46 -3.11
N THR A 165 5.24 -0.91 -3.79
CA THR A 165 6.42 -1.69 -4.19
C THR A 165 7.29 -2.07 -3.00
N GLN A 166 7.56 -1.12 -2.11
CA GLN A 166 8.51 -1.28 -1.01
C GLN A 166 7.96 -2.05 0.19
N LEU A 167 6.71 -1.80 0.60
CA LEU A 167 6.13 -2.50 1.75
C LEU A 167 5.93 -3.98 1.44
N ASN A 168 5.44 -4.32 0.23
CA ASN A 168 5.31 -5.71 -0.21
C ASN A 168 6.66 -6.44 -0.16
N GLY A 169 7.72 -5.83 -0.71
CA GLY A 169 9.07 -6.39 -0.67
C GLY A 169 9.64 -6.50 0.76
N PHE A 170 9.27 -5.58 1.65
CA PHE A 170 9.70 -5.62 3.05
C PHE A 170 9.05 -6.77 3.82
N TRP A 171 7.73 -6.94 3.72
CA TRP A 171 7.01 -8.04 4.36
C TRP A 171 7.56 -9.40 3.92
N LEU A 172 7.87 -9.56 2.64
CA LEU A 172 8.52 -10.77 2.13
C LEU A 172 9.91 -11.01 2.74
N ALA A 173 10.73 -9.97 2.86
CA ALA A 173 12.08 -10.09 3.42
C ALA A 173 12.09 -10.47 4.92
N ILE A 174 11.06 -10.11 5.69
CA ILE A 174 10.97 -10.48 7.11
C ILE A 174 10.73 -11.98 7.28
N LEU A 175 9.84 -12.55 6.46
CA LEU A 175 9.46 -13.96 6.62
C LEU A 175 10.50 -14.91 6.03
N GLY A 176 11.21 -14.50 4.98
CA GLY A 176 12.30 -15.27 4.37
C GLY A 176 11.89 -15.95 3.05
N PRO A 177 12.86 -16.51 2.31
CA PRO A 177 12.61 -17.09 0.99
C PRO A 177 12.02 -18.50 1.13
N GLY A 178 10.69 -18.60 1.21
CA GLY A 178 9.93 -19.85 1.13
C GLY A 178 8.57 -19.63 0.48
N ARG A 179 8.12 -20.55 -0.39
CA ARG A 179 6.83 -20.42 -1.11
C ARG A 179 5.65 -20.34 -0.14
N ASP A 180 5.62 -21.18 0.88
CA ASP A 180 4.53 -21.22 1.86
C ASP A 180 4.50 -19.95 2.75
N GLN A 181 5.63 -19.26 2.87
CA GLN A 181 5.78 -18.05 3.69
C GLN A 181 5.46 -16.77 2.89
N LEU A 182 5.54 -16.83 1.57
CA LEU A 182 5.16 -15.75 0.65
C LEU A 182 3.66 -15.43 0.79
N GLU A 183 2.83 -16.47 0.80
CA GLU A 183 1.38 -16.34 0.90
C GLU A 183 0.97 -15.69 2.23
N ILE A 184 1.63 -16.08 3.32
CA ILE A 184 1.44 -15.50 4.67
C ILE A 184 1.87 -14.03 4.69
N ALA A 185 2.98 -13.68 4.04
CA ALA A 185 3.48 -12.31 3.97
C ALA A 185 2.49 -11.38 3.26
N PHE A 186 2.00 -11.81 2.08
CA PHE A 186 1.03 -11.04 1.31
C PHE A 186 -0.32 -10.94 2.01
N ALA A 187 -0.81 -12.03 2.63
CA ALA A 187 -2.04 -12.01 3.39
C ALA A 187 -1.98 -11.01 4.55
N ASN A 188 -0.89 -11.01 5.32
CA ASN A 188 -0.68 -10.06 6.42
C ASN A 188 -0.59 -8.61 5.92
N TYR A 189 0.21 -8.35 4.87
CA TYR A 189 0.30 -7.03 4.28
C TYR A 189 -1.08 -6.51 3.86
N ARG A 190 -1.82 -7.31 3.10
CA ARG A 190 -3.13 -6.90 2.59
C ARG A 190 -4.16 -6.72 3.70
N PHE A 191 -4.09 -7.53 4.75
CA PHE A 191 -4.94 -7.39 5.93
C PHE A 191 -4.72 -6.04 6.61
N TRP A 192 -3.48 -5.66 6.90
CA TRP A 192 -3.17 -4.38 7.55
C TRP A 192 -3.50 -3.16 6.68
N VAL A 193 -3.24 -3.24 5.38
CA VAL A 193 -3.64 -2.17 4.45
C VAL A 193 -5.17 -2.03 4.42
N SER A 194 -5.91 -3.13 4.37
CA SER A 194 -7.38 -3.10 4.38
C SER A 194 -7.93 -2.55 5.70
N PHE A 195 -7.28 -2.87 6.83
CA PHE A 195 -7.60 -2.27 8.12
C PHE A 195 -7.38 -0.75 8.11
N GLY A 196 -6.25 -0.29 7.58
CA GLY A 196 -5.97 1.14 7.41
C GLY A 196 -6.97 1.85 6.49
N LEU A 197 -7.37 1.20 5.39
CA LEU A 197 -8.38 1.71 4.47
C LEU A 197 -9.75 1.86 5.16
N ALA A 198 -10.18 0.83 5.89
CA ALA A 198 -11.43 0.86 6.65
C ALA A 198 -11.40 1.95 7.74
N LEU A 199 -10.29 2.06 8.48
CA LEU A 199 -10.07 3.10 9.47
C LEU A 199 -10.09 4.50 8.81
N GLY A 200 -9.46 4.66 7.65
CA GLY A 200 -9.44 5.91 6.90
C GLY A 200 -10.85 6.36 6.49
N PHE A 201 -11.66 5.47 5.93
CA PHE A 201 -13.06 5.79 5.60
C PHE A 201 -13.91 6.12 6.84
N LEU A 202 -13.66 5.43 7.96
CA LEU A 202 -14.31 5.74 9.22
C LEU A 202 -13.93 7.14 9.72
N LEU A 203 -12.63 7.48 9.69
CA LEU A 203 -12.12 8.80 10.09
C LEU A 203 -12.69 9.92 9.21
N ILE A 204 -12.78 9.71 7.89
CA ILE A 204 -13.40 10.68 6.96
C ILE A 204 -14.85 10.99 7.37
N ARG A 205 -15.58 10.00 7.92
CA ARG A 205 -16.97 10.19 8.37
C ARG A 205 -17.07 10.86 9.74
N LEU A 206 -16.14 10.56 10.64
CA LEU A 206 -16.22 10.98 12.05
C LEU A 206 -15.49 12.30 12.34
N THR A 207 -14.65 12.78 11.43
CA THR A 207 -13.66 13.82 11.74
C THR A 207 -13.58 14.87 10.62
N THR A 208 -13.13 16.09 10.96
CA THR A 208 -12.86 17.18 10.00
C THR A 208 -11.59 16.92 9.19
N ILE A 209 -11.44 17.62 8.06
CA ILE A 209 -10.30 17.47 7.14
C ILE A 209 -8.96 17.71 7.86
N ASP A 210 -8.86 18.75 8.68
CA ASP A 210 -7.63 19.12 9.39
C ASP A 210 -7.20 18.04 10.38
N ASN A 211 -8.15 17.52 11.15
CA ASN A 211 -7.90 16.45 12.12
C ASN A 211 -7.58 15.13 11.41
N PHE A 212 -8.19 14.83 10.26
CA PHE A 212 -7.84 13.68 9.44
C PHE A 212 -6.38 13.76 8.97
N LEU A 213 -5.96 14.92 8.44
CA LEU A 213 -4.59 15.16 7.99
C LEU A 213 -3.58 15.05 9.15
N LEU A 214 -3.94 15.55 10.34
CA LEU A 214 -3.11 15.42 11.55
C LEU A 214 -2.94 13.94 11.97
N ILE A 215 -4.01 13.15 11.92
CA ILE A 215 -3.94 11.72 12.23
C ILE A 215 -3.06 11.00 11.20
N ALA A 216 -3.24 11.27 9.91
CA ALA A 216 -2.40 10.72 8.86
C ALA A 216 -0.92 11.07 9.07
N PHE A 217 -0.61 12.32 9.42
CA PHE A 217 0.73 12.77 9.78
C PHE A 217 1.30 11.99 10.98
N PHE A 218 0.50 11.78 12.03
CA PHE A 218 0.93 11.02 13.21
C PHE A 218 1.29 9.57 12.84
N PHE A 219 0.45 8.88 12.05
CA PHE A 219 0.73 7.53 11.60
C PHE A 219 1.98 7.45 10.72
N LEU A 220 2.19 8.43 9.82
CA LEU A 220 3.40 8.53 9.02
C LEU A 220 4.64 8.71 9.91
N PHE A 221 4.58 9.63 10.86
CA PHE A 221 5.69 9.92 11.78
C PHE A 221 6.07 8.70 12.63
N VAL A 222 5.07 8.03 13.22
CA VAL A 222 5.26 6.79 13.98
C VAL A 222 5.81 5.69 13.08
N GLY A 223 5.36 5.59 11.83
CA GLY A 223 5.87 4.63 10.85
C GLY A 223 7.33 4.86 10.50
N ILE A 224 7.75 6.11 10.26
CA ILE A 224 9.15 6.46 9.97
C ILE A 224 10.04 6.23 11.20
N LEU A 225 9.57 6.63 12.39
CA LEU A 225 10.30 6.39 13.63
C LEU A 225 10.46 4.89 13.88
N GLY A 226 9.40 4.12 13.65
CA GLY A 226 9.43 2.67 13.73
C GLY A 226 10.46 2.07 12.76
N TYR A 227 10.45 2.53 11.53
CA TYR A 227 11.42 2.09 10.52
C TYR A 227 12.87 2.39 10.93
N PHE A 228 13.13 3.60 11.44
CA PHE A 228 14.46 4.00 11.92
C PHE A 228 14.94 3.14 13.09
N LEU A 229 14.05 2.83 14.04
CA LEU A 229 14.37 1.93 15.15
C LEU A 229 14.74 0.52 14.65
N VAL A 230 14.01 -0.03 13.67
CA VAL A 230 14.33 -1.35 13.10
C VAL A 230 15.74 -1.36 12.50
N GLU A 231 16.11 -0.32 11.76
CA GLU A 231 17.44 -0.22 11.16
C GLU A 231 18.53 -0.09 12.23
N LEU A 232 18.30 0.73 13.25
CA LEU A 232 19.21 0.87 14.37
C LEU A 232 19.42 -0.46 15.11
N PHE A 233 18.34 -1.21 15.33
CA PHE A 233 18.41 -2.55 15.93
C PHE A 233 19.22 -3.53 15.06
N ASP A 234 19.07 -3.49 13.73
CA ASP A 234 19.81 -4.37 12.84
C ASP A 234 21.31 -4.05 12.83
N ILE A 235 21.67 -2.76 12.80
CA ILE A 235 23.06 -2.30 12.90
C ILE A 235 23.71 -2.77 14.21
N ILE A 236 23.01 -2.61 15.34
CA ILE A 236 23.51 -3.03 16.66
C ILE A 236 23.71 -4.55 16.70
N MET A 237 22.76 -5.33 16.19
CA MET A 237 22.84 -6.80 16.19
C MET A 237 23.98 -7.32 15.30
N VAL A 238 24.21 -6.71 14.14
CA VAL A 238 25.35 -7.05 13.26
C VAL A 238 26.68 -6.74 13.97
N ARG A 239 26.75 -5.61 14.68
CA ARG A 239 27.95 -5.24 15.44
C ARG A 239 28.21 -6.18 16.62
N LEU A 240 27.18 -6.66 17.30
CA LEU A 240 27.33 -7.64 18.37
C LEU A 240 27.80 -9.01 17.88
N ARG A 241 27.38 -9.43 16.67
CA ARG A 241 27.82 -10.69 16.06
C ARG A 241 29.27 -10.66 15.59
N THR A 242 29.80 -9.50 15.23
CA THR A 242 31.19 -9.33 14.75
C THR A 242 32.22 -9.20 15.87
N VAL A 243 31.77 -8.93 17.10
CA VAL A 243 32.62 -8.81 18.30
C VAL A 243 32.80 -10.17 19.03
N LYS A 244 32.03 -11.19 18.65
CA LYS A 244 32.08 -12.54 19.23
C LYS A 244 32.78 -13.52 18.29
#